data_AF-A0A3E0NLG2-F1
#
_entry.id   AF-A0A3E0NLG2-F1
#
_cell.length_a   1.000
_cell.length_b   1.000
_cell.length_c   1.000
_cell.angle_alpha   90.00
_cell.angle_beta   90.00
_cell.angle_gamma   90.00
#
_symmetry.space_group_name_H-M   'P 1'
#
loop_
_entity.id
_entity.type
_entity.pdbx_description
1 polymer ?
#
loop_
_entity_poly.entity_id
_entity_poly.type
_entity_poly.pdbx_seq_one_letter_code
_entity_poly.pdbx_strand_id
1 'polypeptide(L)'
;MIADGGPLVAVAEGVMAFGRPPFGPRRRPCERRRAGARRATARRACVAALLWASVAGSACAPQGGDEWAESELRGEIFGTTWSVKVVGREPLREEALIDLRLAISEELEGIDAEMSTWRDDSDLMRFNASSGTEPVPVPERFAEVLALSLDVWRSSGGAFDVTVGPLVELWGFGRARALGRTPSLPDERTLAELRPAVGSRLLELERRPDGSATLRKLDPRVQVDLSAVAKGYAVDRVLERSADLGHTDVLVEIGGEIAAIGLNRERQPWVLAIERPIPGARAVQRLLRVTSPVALATSGDYRNFYIVEGRRYTHTLDPRSGRPVSHDGASVSVLAENCATADAWATALLALGPDEGHALAEELGLAALFLIHGDGDDVTAVEERTTTAFDLLAH
;
A
#
# COMPACT_ATOMS: atom_id res chain seq x y z
N MET A 1 -2.86 2.52 -42.38
CA MET A 1 -2.48 3.36 -41.23
C MET A 1 -3.52 3.11 -40.16
N ILE A 2 -3.21 2.16 -39.29
CA ILE A 2 -4.06 1.73 -38.17
C ILE A 2 -3.55 2.52 -36.97
N ALA A 3 -4.45 3.27 -36.33
CA ALA A 3 -4.14 4.01 -35.11
C ALA A 3 -4.31 3.05 -33.92
N ASP A 4 -3.22 2.78 -33.23
CA ASP A 4 -3.18 2.04 -31.98
C ASP A 4 -3.80 2.90 -30.86
N GLY A 5 -4.99 2.52 -30.42
CA GLY A 5 -5.61 2.96 -29.17
C GLY A 5 -5.68 1.77 -28.22
N GLY A 6 -4.57 1.50 -27.50
CA GLY A 6 -4.55 0.49 -26.44
C GLY A 6 -5.26 1.00 -25.18
N PRO A 7 -5.85 0.10 -24.36
CA PRO A 7 -6.51 0.49 -23.11
C PRO A 7 -5.48 1.03 -22.10
N LEU A 8 -5.87 2.07 -21.35
CA LEU A 8 -5.03 2.59 -20.27
C LEU A 8 -5.01 1.62 -19.09
N VAL A 9 -3.81 1.10 -18.83
CA VAL A 9 -3.48 0.30 -17.65
C VAL A 9 -2.94 1.25 -16.58
N ALA A 10 -3.51 1.23 -15.38
CA ALA A 10 -2.89 1.90 -14.24
C ALA A 10 -1.64 1.09 -13.84
N VAL A 11 -0.46 1.62 -14.12
CA VAL A 11 0.83 1.13 -13.62
C VAL A 11 1.44 2.27 -12.84
N ALA A 12 1.56 2.11 -11.51
CA ALA A 12 2.19 3.12 -10.66
C ALA A 12 3.67 3.30 -11.06
N GLU A 13 4.22 4.49 -10.90
CA GLU A 13 5.66 4.78 -11.00
C GLU A 13 6.17 5.13 -9.60
N GLY A 14 7.08 4.31 -9.06
CA GLY A 14 7.70 4.54 -7.75
C GLY A 14 9.19 4.78 -7.92
N VAL A 15 9.67 5.93 -7.46
CA VAL A 15 11.09 6.30 -7.48
C VAL A 15 11.76 5.78 -6.20
N MET A 16 12.84 5.00 -6.35
CA MET A 16 13.70 4.59 -5.24
C MET A 16 14.49 5.80 -4.71
N ALA A 17 14.18 6.26 -3.50
CA ALA A 17 14.96 7.29 -2.82
C ALA A 17 16.11 6.66 -2.02
N PHE A 18 17.32 6.69 -2.59
CA PHE A 18 18.56 6.40 -1.84
C PHE A 18 18.98 7.61 -0.99
N GLY A 19 19.45 7.31 0.23
CA GLY A 19 19.68 8.24 1.34
C GLY A 19 20.58 9.45 1.08
N ARG A 20 20.27 10.54 1.80
CA ARG A 20 21.12 11.74 1.93
C ARG A 20 21.97 11.65 3.21
N PRO A 21 23.25 12.05 3.19
CA PRO A 21 24.04 12.24 4.41
C PRO A 21 23.81 13.64 5.02
N PRO A 22 24.16 13.84 6.31
CA PRO A 22 23.78 15.03 7.06
C PRO A 22 24.71 16.23 6.80
N PHE A 23 24.13 17.42 6.73
CA PHE A 23 24.84 18.70 6.66
C PHE A 23 25.21 19.21 8.06
N GLY A 24 26.48 19.60 8.24
CA GLY A 24 26.97 20.43 9.35
C GLY A 24 27.64 21.71 8.81
N PRO A 25 27.67 22.82 9.58
CA PRO A 25 27.75 24.17 9.03
C PRO A 25 29.20 24.69 8.89
N ARG A 26 29.50 25.44 7.83
CA ARG A 26 30.68 26.33 7.79
C ARG A 26 30.39 27.69 7.14
N ARG A 27 31.03 28.70 7.74
CA ARG A 27 30.82 30.15 7.63
C ARG A 27 31.48 30.76 6.37
N ARG A 28 31.00 31.96 6.00
CA ARG A 28 31.45 32.88 4.93
C ARG A 28 32.91 33.37 5.10
N PRO A 29 33.55 34.03 4.11
CA PRO A 29 33.33 35.46 3.75
C PRO A 29 33.30 35.73 2.22
N CYS A 30 32.44 36.60 1.68
CA CYS A 30 32.56 38.07 1.54
C CYS A 30 33.78 38.55 0.72
N GLU A 31 33.56 38.96 -0.54
CA GLU A 31 34.34 40.01 -1.19
C GLU A 31 33.48 40.92 -2.07
N ARG A 32 33.70 42.23 -1.89
CA ARG A 32 33.12 43.37 -2.62
C ARG A 32 34.06 43.77 -3.77
N ARG A 33 33.51 44.32 -4.85
CA ARG A 33 34.01 45.54 -5.57
C ARG A 33 32.97 45.96 -6.63
N ARG A 34 32.28 47.08 -6.44
CA ARG A 34 32.51 48.44 -7.04
C ARG A 34 32.38 48.43 -8.58
N ALA A 35 31.27 48.91 -9.15
CA ALA A 35 30.89 50.32 -9.40
C ALA A 35 31.63 50.94 -10.60
N GLY A 36 30.86 51.33 -11.62
CA GLY A 36 31.31 52.11 -12.77
C GLY A 36 30.13 52.61 -13.58
N ALA A 37 29.57 53.76 -13.20
CA ALA A 37 28.58 54.50 -13.95
C ALA A 37 29.22 55.24 -15.13
N ARG A 38 28.49 55.44 -16.23
CA ARG A 38 28.36 56.74 -16.93
C ARG A 38 27.23 56.71 -17.96
N ARG A 39 26.44 57.78 -17.91
CA ARG A 39 25.30 58.13 -18.77
C ARG A 39 25.81 58.72 -20.09
N ALA A 40 25.01 58.61 -21.16
CA ALA A 40 24.21 59.72 -21.72
C ALA A 40 24.03 59.63 -23.25
N THR A 41 22.76 59.68 -23.69
CA THR A 41 22.17 60.46 -24.82
C THR A 41 22.76 60.31 -26.24
N ALA A 42 22.02 60.33 -27.36
CA ALA A 42 20.59 60.37 -27.69
C ALA A 42 20.45 60.29 -29.24
N ARG A 43 19.20 60.07 -29.69
CA ARG A 43 18.53 60.54 -30.93
C ARG A 43 18.47 59.65 -32.20
N ARG A 44 17.18 59.44 -32.56
CA ARG A 44 16.51 59.43 -33.89
C ARG A 44 16.68 58.15 -34.72
N ALA A 45 15.66 57.29 -34.77
CA ALA A 45 14.43 57.37 -35.58
C ALA A 45 14.64 56.83 -37.00
N CYS A 46 14.11 55.63 -37.26
CA CYS A 46 13.67 55.20 -38.59
C CYS A 46 12.42 54.32 -38.43
N VAL A 47 11.37 54.76 -39.11
CA VAL A 47 10.08 54.11 -39.29
C VAL A 47 10.26 52.91 -40.22
N ALA A 48 9.76 51.74 -39.83
CA ALA A 48 9.47 50.65 -40.75
C ALA A 48 8.11 50.06 -40.37
N ALA A 49 7.11 50.41 -41.17
CA ALA A 49 5.79 49.82 -41.14
C ALA A 49 5.86 48.37 -41.64
N LEU A 50 5.33 47.43 -40.87
CA LEU A 50 4.95 46.11 -41.39
C LEU A 50 3.52 45.82 -40.95
N LEU A 51 2.71 45.65 -41.98
CA LEU A 51 1.28 45.36 -41.98
C LEU A 51 1.02 44.04 -41.25
N TRP A 52 0.22 44.10 -40.19
CA TRP A 52 -0.44 42.94 -39.60
C TRP A 52 -1.61 42.54 -40.50
N ALA A 53 -1.40 41.53 -41.34
CA ALA A 53 -2.47 40.76 -41.98
C ALA A 53 -2.46 39.35 -41.38
N SER A 54 -2.95 39.20 -40.15
CA SER A 54 -3.22 37.89 -39.56
C SER A 54 -4.63 37.45 -39.93
N VAL A 55 -4.66 36.40 -40.75
CA VAL A 55 -5.78 35.56 -41.14
C VAL A 55 -6.75 35.36 -39.98
N ALA A 56 -7.99 35.84 -40.16
CA ALA A 56 -9.12 35.36 -39.40
C ALA A 56 -9.52 33.97 -39.92
N GLY A 57 -9.86 33.08 -38.99
CA GLY A 57 -10.84 32.03 -39.24
C GLY A 57 -10.31 30.69 -39.73
N SER A 58 -9.72 29.92 -38.81
CA SER A 58 -10.28 28.61 -38.44
C SER A 58 -9.56 28.15 -37.18
N ALA A 59 -9.94 28.74 -36.06
CA ALA A 59 -9.85 28.01 -34.81
C ALA A 59 -10.78 26.80 -35.00
N CYS A 60 -10.19 25.64 -35.28
CA CYS A 60 -10.83 24.39 -34.89
C CYS A 60 -11.00 24.51 -33.38
N ALA A 61 -12.17 24.98 -32.95
CA ALA A 61 -12.65 24.65 -31.62
C ALA A 61 -12.49 23.13 -31.51
N PRO A 62 -11.83 22.59 -30.47
CA PRO A 62 -11.95 21.18 -30.20
C PRO A 62 -13.46 20.94 -30.11
N GLN A 63 -13.99 20.13 -31.02
CA GLN A 63 -15.34 19.62 -30.87
C GLN A 63 -15.32 18.92 -29.52
N GLY A 64 -16.04 19.49 -28.55
CA GLY A 64 -16.16 18.93 -27.21
C GLY A 64 -16.78 17.56 -27.34
N GLY A 65 -15.94 16.53 -27.38
CA GLY A 65 -16.36 15.18 -27.07
C GLY A 65 -16.70 15.11 -25.60
N ASP A 66 -17.65 14.24 -25.26
CA ASP A 66 -18.01 13.82 -23.90
C ASP A 66 -16.83 13.09 -23.21
N GLU A 67 -15.63 13.67 -23.22
CA GLU A 67 -14.43 13.09 -22.64
C GLU A 67 -14.41 13.44 -21.15
N TRP A 68 -14.46 12.41 -20.30
CA TRP A 68 -14.35 12.61 -18.85
C TRP A 68 -12.90 12.90 -18.50
N ALA A 69 -12.71 13.83 -17.56
CA ALA A 69 -11.38 14.19 -17.09
C ALA A 69 -10.96 13.33 -15.90
N GLU A 70 -9.70 12.93 -15.88
CA GLU A 70 -9.04 12.29 -14.75
C GLU A 70 -8.15 13.31 -14.03
N SER A 71 -8.24 13.38 -12.71
CA SER A 71 -7.33 14.11 -11.84
C SER A 71 -6.62 13.12 -10.93
N GLU A 72 -5.31 13.29 -10.74
CA GLU A 72 -4.49 12.37 -9.95
C GLU A 72 -3.74 13.11 -8.83
N LEU A 73 -3.82 12.56 -7.63
CA LEU A 73 -3.02 12.96 -6.47
C LEU A 73 -2.05 11.84 -6.13
N ARG A 74 -0.84 12.21 -5.71
CA ARG A 74 0.19 11.29 -5.22
C ARG A 74 0.83 11.83 -3.95
N GLY A 75 1.40 10.92 -3.17
CA GLY A 75 2.22 11.23 -2.01
C GLY A 75 2.91 9.99 -1.45
N GLU A 76 3.45 10.12 -0.23
CA GLU A 76 4.17 9.07 0.49
C GLU A 76 3.53 8.86 1.87
N ILE A 77 3.43 7.61 2.31
CA ILE A 77 2.94 7.20 3.64
C ILE A 77 3.39 5.75 3.92
N PHE A 78 3.47 5.32 5.18
CA PHE A 78 3.80 3.93 5.57
C PHE A 78 5.12 3.37 4.97
N GLY A 79 6.06 4.24 4.62
CA GLY A 79 7.30 3.85 3.92
C GLY A 79 7.11 3.45 2.45
N THR A 80 5.96 3.79 1.85
CA THR A 80 5.60 3.56 0.45
C THR A 80 4.95 4.81 -0.16
N THR A 81 4.49 4.70 -1.41
CA THR A 81 3.72 5.73 -2.12
C THR A 81 2.22 5.42 -2.09
N TRP A 82 1.42 6.47 -2.25
CA TRP A 82 -0.01 6.36 -2.54
C TRP A 82 -0.37 7.16 -3.78
N SER A 83 -1.43 6.73 -4.48
CA SER A 83 -2.06 7.46 -5.58
C SER A 83 -3.58 7.40 -5.47
N VAL A 84 -4.24 8.53 -5.76
CA VAL A 84 -5.71 8.63 -5.84
C VAL A 84 -6.08 9.28 -7.15
N LYS A 85 -6.89 8.59 -7.95
CA LYS A 85 -7.43 9.06 -9.20
C LYS A 85 -8.92 9.32 -9.05
N VAL A 86 -9.37 10.47 -9.50
CA VAL A 86 -10.77 10.87 -9.51
C VAL A 86 -11.18 11.24 -10.93
N VAL A 87 -12.32 10.72 -11.37
CA VAL A 87 -12.88 10.99 -12.69
C VAL A 87 -14.13 11.87 -12.57
N GLY A 88 -14.23 12.89 -13.42
CA GLY A 88 -15.34 13.84 -13.45
C GLY A 88 -15.58 14.39 -14.85
N ARG A 89 -16.67 15.15 -15.03
CA ARG A 89 -16.98 15.79 -16.33
C ARG A 89 -15.97 16.86 -16.72
N GLU A 90 -15.39 17.50 -15.72
CA GLU A 90 -14.32 18.49 -15.86
C GLU A 90 -13.19 18.09 -14.90
N PRO A 91 -11.93 18.47 -15.19
CA PRO A 91 -10.85 18.32 -14.24
C PRO A 91 -11.22 19.01 -12.92
N LEU A 92 -10.78 18.45 -11.79
CA LEU A 92 -11.00 19.10 -10.50
C LEU A 92 -10.33 20.48 -10.50
N ARG A 93 -11.06 21.48 -10.00
CA ARG A 93 -10.50 22.82 -9.76
C ARG A 93 -9.40 22.74 -8.71
N GLU A 94 -8.48 23.70 -8.73
CA GLU A 94 -7.33 23.73 -7.83
C GLU A 94 -7.76 23.68 -6.35
N GLU A 95 -8.82 24.39 -5.98
CA GLU A 95 -9.35 24.39 -4.61
C GLU A 95 -9.86 22.99 -4.20
N ALA A 96 -10.60 22.32 -5.08
CA ALA A 96 -11.12 20.98 -4.81
C ALA A 96 -9.99 19.93 -4.71
N LEU A 97 -8.93 20.09 -5.51
CA LEU A 97 -7.74 19.24 -5.40
C LEU A 97 -7.00 19.43 -4.07
N ILE A 98 -6.94 20.68 -3.57
CA ILE A 98 -6.35 20.98 -2.27
C ILE A 98 -7.18 20.36 -1.15
N ASP A 99 -8.51 20.55 -1.18
CA ASP A 99 -9.42 19.98 -0.18
C ASP A 99 -9.34 18.45 -0.14
N LEU A 100 -9.37 17.80 -1.31
CA LEU A 100 -9.22 16.35 -1.42
C LEU A 100 -7.86 15.88 -0.89
N ARG A 101 -6.77 16.55 -1.26
CA ARG A 101 -5.43 16.22 -0.75
C ARG A 101 -5.37 16.33 0.76
N LEU A 102 -5.91 17.40 1.34
CA LEU A 102 -5.89 17.60 2.79
C LEU A 102 -6.69 16.51 3.51
N ALA A 103 -7.89 16.18 3.03
CA ALA A 103 -8.71 15.13 3.61
C ALA A 103 -8.02 13.75 3.55
N ILE A 104 -7.40 13.40 2.41
CA ILE A 104 -6.64 12.16 2.25
C ILE A 104 -5.44 12.14 3.20
N SER A 105 -4.63 13.21 3.22
CA SER A 105 -3.45 13.28 4.08
C SER A 105 -3.79 13.22 5.57
N GLU A 106 -4.88 13.84 6.00
CA GLU A 106 -5.35 13.77 7.39
C GLU A 106 -5.78 12.35 7.77
N GLU A 107 -6.53 11.65 6.91
CA GLU A 107 -6.96 10.28 7.17
C GLU A 107 -5.76 9.33 7.25
N LEU A 108 -4.81 9.45 6.32
CA LEU A 108 -3.60 8.63 6.25
C LEU A 108 -2.66 8.86 7.44
N GLU A 109 -2.42 10.11 7.83
CA GLU A 109 -1.61 10.44 9.02
C GLU A 109 -2.31 9.97 10.31
N GLY A 110 -3.64 10.05 10.38
CA GLY A 110 -4.41 9.51 11.50
C GLY A 110 -4.23 8.00 11.66
N ILE A 111 -4.24 7.25 10.55
CA ILE A 111 -3.99 5.80 10.56
C ILE A 111 -2.53 5.51 10.95
N ASP A 112 -1.56 6.26 10.42
CA ASP A 112 -0.13 6.10 10.77
C ASP A 112 0.13 6.38 12.26
N ALA A 113 -0.47 7.45 12.79
CA ALA A 113 -0.37 7.81 14.21
C ALA A 113 -1.01 6.75 15.13
N GLU A 114 -1.99 5.98 14.68
CA GLU A 114 -2.61 4.93 15.49
C GLU A 114 -1.91 3.59 15.37
N MET A 115 -1.52 3.17 14.16
CA MET A 115 -1.20 1.76 13.86
C MET A 115 0.25 1.52 13.41
N SER A 116 1.08 2.56 13.27
CA SER A 116 2.45 2.39 12.78
C SER A 116 3.35 1.70 13.81
N THR A 117 4.01 0.61 13.41
CA THR A 117 5.09 -0.02 14.18
C THR A 117 6.39 0.79 14.10
N TRP A 118 6.51 1.72 13.13
CA TRP A 118 7.70 2.53 12.90
C TRP A 118 7.78 3.79 13.77
N ARG A 119 6.67 4.14 14.42
CA ARG A 119 6.51 5.34 15.24
C ARG A 119 6.42 4.98 16.70
N ASP A 120 7.39 5.44 17.49
CA ASP A 120 7.38 5.21 18.94
C ASP A 120 6.23 5.95 19.64
N ASP A 121 5.66 6.98 18.99
CA ASP A 121 4.51 7.75 19.47
C ASP A 121 3.17 7.23 18.97
N SER A 122 3.10 6.06 18.31
CA SER A 122 1.80 5.52 17.87
C SER A 122 1.01 4.88 19.01
N ASP A 123 -0.32 4.82 18.89
CA ASP A 123 -1.18 4.12 19.85
C ASP A 123 -0.80 2.63 19.97
N LEU A 124 -0.53 1.98 18.85
CA LEU A 124 -0.06 0.60 18.79
C LEU A 124 1.27 0.42 19.53
N MET A 125 2.24 1.33 19.33
CA MET A 125 3.53 1.21 20.02
C MET A 125 3.43 1.53 21.50
N ARG A 126 2.56 2.46 21.91
CA ARG A 126 2.22 2.67 23.33
C ARG A 126 1.60 1.41 23.95
N PHE A 127 0.67 0.75 23.26
CA PHE A 127 0.09 -0.51 23.70
C PHE A 127 1.16 -1.61 23.86
N ASN A 128 2.03 -1.77 22.86
CA ASN A 128 3.11 -2.75 22.86
C ASN A 128 4.12 -2.51 23.99
N ALA A 129 4.45 -1.25 24.27
CA ALA A 129 5.38 -0.86 25.33
C ALA A 129 4.80 -1.00 26.74
N SER A 130 3.49 -1.09 26.89
CA SER A 130 2.85 -1.27 28.21
C SER A 130 3.29 -2.60 28.85
N SER A 131 3.57 -2.62 30.14
CA SER A 131 3.91 -3.85 30.88
C SER A 131 2.72 -4.46 31.62
N GLY A 132 1.56 -3.80 31.56
CA GLY A 132 0.33 -4.22 32.23
C GLY A 132 -0.46 -5.24 31.43
N THR A 133 -1.28 -6.00 32.16
CA THR A 133 -2.31 -6.91 31.62
C THR A 133 -3.72 -6.38 31.90
N GLU A 134 -3.84 -5.10 32.22
CA GLU A 134 -5.14 -4.44 32.42
C GLU A 134 -5.68 -3.96 31.05
N PRO A 135 -7.02 -3.90 30.87
CA PRO A 135 -7.60 -3.28 29.69
C PRO A 135 -7.17 -1.82 29.56
N VAL A 136 -6.76 -1.43 28.35
CA VAL A 136 -6.43 -0.03 28.02
C VAL A 136 -7.31 0.46 26.88
N PRO A 137 -7.71 1.75 26.87
CA PRO A 137 -8.45 2.31 25.75
C PRO A 137 -7.60 2.29 24.48
N VAL A 138 -8.24 1.97 23.36
CA VAL A 138 -7.63 2.04 22.03
C VAL A 138 -8.53 2.86 21.09
N PRO A 139 -7.96 3.54 20.08
CA PRO A 139 -8.73 4.23 19.06
C PRO A 139 -9.70 3.30 18.30
N GLU A 140 -10.76 3.88 17.76
CA GLU A 140 -11.80 3.13 17.02
C GLU A 140 -11.24 2.41 15.79
N ARG A 141 -10.43 3.09 14.96
CA ARG A 141 -9.86 2.49 13.75
C ARG A 141 -8.92 1.33 14.09
N PHE A 142 -8.08 1.49 15.12
CA PHE A 142 -7.28 0.39 15.65
C PHE A 142 -8.20 -0.78 16.05
N ALA A 143 -9.24 -0.55 16.84
CA ALA A 143 -10.16 -1.61 17.26
C ALA A 143 -10.86 -2.31 16.07
N GLU A 144 -11.20 -1.60 15.01
CA GLU A 144 -11.79 -2.16 13.78
C GLU A 144 -10.82 -3.09 13.05
N VAL A 145 -9.61 -2.61 12.78
CA VAL A 145 -8.56 -3.40 12.12
C VAL A 145 -8.20 -4.62 12.95
N LEU A 146 -8.12 -4.47 14.27
CA LEU A 146 -7.86 -5.59 15.18
C LEU A 146 -9.01 -6.60 15.19
N ALA A 147 -10.27 -6.15 15.19
CA ALA A 147 -11.42 -7.05 15.15
C ALA A 147 -11.40 -7.93 13.89
N LEU A 148 -11.22 -7.31 12.71
CA LEU A 148 -11.04 -8.03 11.44
C LEU A 148 -9.88 -9.03 11.54
N SER A 149 -8.75 -8.59 12.08
CA SER A 149 -7.56 -9.42 12.24
C SER A 149 -7.80 -10.65 13.11
N LEU A 150 -8.56 -10.51 14.20
CA LEU A 150 -8.92 -11.63 15.09
C LEU A 150 -9.88 -12.62 14.41
N ASP A 151 -10.77 -12.14 13.54
CA ASP A 151 -11.67 -12.99 12.78
C ASP A 151 -10.93 -13.80 11.71
N VAL A 152 -9.98 -13.17 11.00
CA VAL A 152 -9.10 -13.87 10.06
C VAL A 152 -8.17 -14.85 10.78
N TRP A 153 -7.64 -14.49 11.96
CA TRP A 153 -6.86 -15.42 12.79
C TRP A 153 -7.64 -16.69 13.13
N ARG A 154 -8.90 -16.56 13.58
CA ARG A 154 -9.76 -17.72 13.87
C ARG A 154 -10.03 -18.55 12.62
N SER A 155 -10.40 -17.89 11.53
CA SER A 155 -10.85 -18.54 10.29
C SER A 155 -9.71 -19.19 9.51
N SER A 156 -8.48 -18.70 9.67
CA SER A 156 -7.26 -19.26 9.07
C SER A 156 -6.56 -20.31 9.92
N GLY A 157 -7.15 -20.73 11.04
CA GLY A 157 -6.50 -21.68 11.96
C GLY A 157 -5.19 -21.16 12.56
N GLY A 158 -5.06 -19.83 12.69
CA GLY A 158 -3.88 -19.16 13.23
C GLY A 158 -2.73 -18.94 12.26
N ALA A 159 -2.93 -19.15 10.94
CA ALA A 159 -1.93 -18.83 9.93
C ALA A 159 -1.73 -17.31 9.75
N PHE A 160 -2.77 -16.53 10.01
CA PHE A 160 -2.69 -15.08 10.16
C PHE A 160 -2.73 -14.72 11.64
N ASP A 161 -1.74 -14.02 12.16
CA ASP A 161 -1.72 -13.61 13.57
C ASP A 161 -1.06 -12.23 13.73
N VAL A 162 -1.79 -11.26 14.26
CA VAL A 162 -1.26 -9.91 14.48
C VAL A 162 -0.33 -9.80 15.68
N THR A 163 -0.08 -10.88 16.41
CA THR A 163 0.87 -10.89 17.54
C THR A 163 2.28 -11.34 17.15
N VAL A 164 2.57 -11.44 15.84
CA VAL A 164 3.87 -11.89 15.29
C VAL A 164 5.00 -10.87 15.44
N GLY A 165 4.73 -9.65 15.90
CA GLY A 165 5.72 -8.57 16.03
C GLY A 165 7.08 -9.00 16.63
N PRO A 166 7.13 -9.77 17.75
CA PRO A 166 8.39 -10.23 18.31
C PRO A 166 9.17 -11.17 17.38
N LEU A 167 8.47 -11.98 16.58
CA LEU A 167 9.08 -12.86 15.59
C LEU A 167 9.58 -12.06 14.37
N VAL A 168 8.81 -11.07 13.92
CA VAL A 168 9.22 -10.17 12.83
C VAL A 168 10.52 -9.44 13.18
N GLU A 169 10.66 -8.96 14.42
CA GLU A 169 11.92 -8.38 14.91
C GLU A 169 13.02 -9.42 15.06
N LEU A 170 12.72 -10.62 15.61
CA LEU A 170 13.69 -11.71 15.77
C LEU A 170 14.32 -12.13 14.44
N TRP A 171 13.50 -12.27 13.40
CA TRP A 171 13.94 -12.66 12.05
C TRP A 171 14.51 -11.49 11.25
N GLY A 172 14.58 -10.28 11.83
CA GLY A 172 15.19 -9.12 11.20
C GLY A 172 14.36 -8.54 10.06
N PHE A 173 13.04 -8.67 10.10
CA PHE A 173 12.13 -7.99 9.17
C PHE A 173 11.52 -6.71 9.76
N GLY A 174 11.66 -6.50 11.07
CA GLY A 174 11.24 -5.30 11.77
C GLY A 174 12.26 -4.16 11.76
N ARG A 175 12.06 -3.21 12.68
CA ARG A 175 12.82 -1.95 12.79
C ARG A 175 14.31 -2.17 13.01
N ALA A 176 14.67 -3.25 13.71
CA ALA A 176 16.05 -3.58 14.01
C ALA A 176 16.94 -3.67 12.74
N ARG A 177 16.40 -4.16 11.62
CA ARG A 177 17.12 -4.25 10.33
C ARG A 177 17.29 -2.89 9.67
N ALA A 178 16.25 -2.05 9.69
CA ALA A 178 16.34 -0.70 9.13
C ALA A 178 17.42 0.16 9.81
N LEU A 179 17.73 -0.15 11.08
CA LEU A 179 18.82 0.47 11.84
C LEU A 179 20.22 -0.12 11.53
N GLY A 180 20.35 -0.91 10.47
CA GLY A 180 21.64 -1.39 9.97
C GLY A 180 22.17 -2.67 10.63
N ARG A 181 21.31 -3.42 11.36
CA ARG A 181 21.69 -4.74 11.88
C ARG A 181 21.66 -5.77 10.76
N THR A 182 22.77 -6.49 10.57
CA THR A 182 22.84 -7.62 9.64
C THR A 182 21.93 -8.75 10.13
N PRO A 183 21.05 -9.31 9.28
CA PRO A 183 20.27 -10.48 9.64
C PRO A 183 21.20 -11.65 9.99
N SER A 184 20.99 -12.24 11.16
CA SER A 184 21.58 -13.51 11.56
C SER A 184 20.45 -14.48 11.87
N LEU A 185 20.65 -15.77 11.61
CA LEU A 185 19.65 -16.76 12.00
C LEU A 185 19.45 -16.71 13.51
N PRO A 186 18.20 -16.64 14.00
CA PRO A 186 17.95 -16.65 15.41
C PRO A 186 18.32 -18.02 16.00
N ASP A 187 18.83 -18.03 17.23
CA ASP A 187 19.06 -19.28 17.92
C ASP A 187 17.71 -19.91 18.35
N GLU A 188 17.67 -21.25 18.36
CA GLU A 188 16.46 -22.02 18.67
C GLU A 188 15.91 -21.75 20.08
N ARG A 189 16.77 -21.36 21.02
CA ARG A 189 16.36 -21.06 22.39
C ARG A 189 15.60 -19.73 22.43
N THR A 190 16.09 -18.69 21.79
CA THR A 190 15.41 -17.39 21.68
C THR A 190 14.04 -17.55 21.02
N LEU A 191 13.95 -18.35 19.94
CA LEU A 191 12.68 -18.67 19.31
C LEU A 191 11.72 -19.37 20.28
N ALA A 192 12.20 -20.38 21.01
CA ALA A 192 11.38 -21.11 21.98
C ALA A 192 10.91 -20.23 23.16
N GLU A 193 11.69 -19.22 23.57
CA GLU A 193 11.33 -18.28 24.63
C GLU A 193 10.25 -17.26 24.20
N LEU A 194 10.24 -16.86 22.92
CA LEU A 194 9.27 -15.89 22.37
C LEU A 194 7.95 -16.53 21.95
N ARG A 195 7.94 -17.74 21.41
CA ARG A 195 6.73 -18.41 20.89
C ARG A 195 5.53 -18.42 21.85
N PRO A 196 5.68 -18.63 23.17
CA PRO A 196 4.54 -18.61 24.09
C PRO A 196 3.80 -17.26 24.17
N ALA A 197 4.46 -16.15 23.78
CA ALA A 197 3.90 -14.80 23.75
C ALA A 197 3.30 -14.43 22.38
N VAL A 198 3.32 -15.35 21.41
CA VAL A 198 2.69 -15.20 20.10
C VAL A 198 1.43 -16.04 20.08
N GLY A 199 0.33 -15.41 19.76
CA GLY A 199 -1.01 -15.98 19.68
C GLY A 199 -2.07 -14.90 19.91
N SER A 200 -2.87 -14.60 18.90
CA SER A 200 -3.99 -13.65 19.02
C SER A 200 -5.04 -14.07 20.07
N ARG A 201 -5.05 -15.34 20.49
CA ARG A 201 -5.78 -15.83 21.69
C ARG A 201 -5.38 -15.14 23.01
N LEU A 202 -4.24 -14.43 23.03
CA LEU A 202 -3.74 -13.69 24.18
C LEU A 202 -4.23 -12.24 24.20
N LEU A 203 -5.10 -11.86 23.24
CA LEU A 203 -5.72 -10.54 23.18
C LEU A 203 -7.20 -10.64 23.51
N GLU A 204 -7.70 -9.71 24.32
CA GLU A 204 -9.12 -9.52 24.61
C GLU A 204 -9.51 -8.10 24.15
N LEU A 205 -10.30 -8.02 23.08
CA LEU A 205 -10.85 -6.78 22.56
C LEU A 205 -12.32 -6.65 23.00
N GLU A 206 -12.64 -5.57 23.69
CA GLU A 206 -14.02 -5.20 24.05
C GLU A 206 -14.40 -3.93 23.29
N ARG A 207 -15.41 -4.01 22.43
CA ARG A 207 -16.00 -2.87 21.71
C ARG A 207 -17.37 -2.53 22.30
N ARG A 208 -17.65 -1.26 22.47
CA ARG A 208 -18.93 -0.75 22.99
C ARG A 208 -19.76 -0.11 21.87
N PRO A 209 -21.10 -0.05 22.02
CA PRO A 209 -21.98 0.57 21.02
C PRO A 209 -21.75 2.07 20.79
N ASP A 210 -21.06 2.74 21.71
CA ASP A 210 -20.72 4.17 21.62
C ASP A 210 -19.42 4.44 20.84
N GLY A 211 -18.86 3.42 20.19
CA GLY A 211 -17.60 3.49 19.44
C GLY A 211 -16.35 3.32 20.30
N SER A 212 -16.47 3.35 21.63
CA SER A 212 -15.31 3.15 22.51
C SER A 212 -14.85 1.68 22.52
N ALA A 213 -13.54 1.48 22.60
CA ALA A 213 -12.95 0.16 22.65
C ALA A 213 -11.82 0.08 23.69
N THR A 214 -11.69 -1.09 24.30
CA THR A 214 -10.57 -1.42 25.19
C THR A 214 -9.91 -2.71 24.75
N LEU A 215 -8.58 -2.73 24.78
CA LEU A 215 -7.76 -3.89 24.45
C LEU A 215 -6.96 -4.32 25.68
N ARG A 216 -6.91 -5.63 25.91
CA ARG A 216 -6.13 -6.23 26.98
C ARG A 216 -5.23 -7.33 26.41
N LYS A 217 -4.01 -7.44 26.94
CA LYS A 217 -3.13 -8.59 26.73
C LYS A 217 -3.10 -9.50 27.97
N LEU A 218 -3.13 -10.80 27.72
CA LEU A 218 -3.07 -11.84 28.76
C LEU A 218 -1.65 -12.21 29.16
N ASP A 219 -0.65 -11.87 28.33
CA ASP A 219 0.77 -11.96 28.64
C ASP A 219 1.42 -10.60 28.31
N PRO A 220 2.17 -9.98 29.23
CA PRO A 220 2.75 -8.65 29.03
C PRO A 220 3.74 -8.58 27.86
N ARG A 221 4.28 -9.72 27.41
CA ARG A 221 5.22 -9.84 26.30
C ARG A 221 4.56 -9.78 24.92
N VAL A 222 3.22 -9.88 24.85
CA VAL A 222 2.48 -9.78 23.58
C VAL A 222 2.70 -8.40 22.98
N GLN A 223 3.01 -8.39 21.68
CA GLN A 223 3.12 -7.19 20.87
C GLN A 223 2.27 -7.36 19.61
N VAL A 224 1.47 -6.36 19.30
CA VAL A 224 0.59 -6.30 18.14
C VAL A 224 1.34 -5.66 16.97
N ASP A 225 1.13 -6.18 15.78
CA ASP A 225 1.59 -5.67 14.49
C ASP A 225 0.43 -5.77 13.49
N LEU A 226 -0.04 -4.62 13.00
CA LEU A 226 -1.16 -4.51 12.06
C LEU A 226 -0.68 -4.26 10.62
N SER A 227 0.61 -4.41 10.33
CA SER A 227 1.19 -4.08 9.03
C SER A 227 0.58 -4.89 7.86
N ALA A 228 -0.01 -6.06 8.16
CA ALA A 228 -0.65 -6.94 7.17
C ALA A 228 -2.12 -6.59 6.86
N VAL A 229 -2.66 -5.50 7.42
CA VAL A 229 -4.06 -5.06 7.22
C VAL A 229 -4.17 -3.54 7.10
N ALA A 230 -3.30 -2.79 7.80
CA ALA A 230 -3.42 -1.34 7.92
C ALA A 230 -3.38 -0.59 6.57
N LYS A 231 -2.66 -1.12 5.56
CA LYS A 231 -2.64 -0.53 4.22
C LYS A 231 -3.97 -0.75 3.49
N GLY A 232 -4.48 -1.98 3.48
CA GLY A 232 -5.82 -2.25 2.96
C GLY A 232 -6.89 -1.39 3.63
N TYR A 233 -6.84 -1.27 4.96
CA TYR A 233 -7.75 -0.38 5.69
C TYR A 233 -7.60 1.10 5.28
N ALA A 234 -6.37 1.59 5.10
CA ALA A 234 -6.14 2.95 4.62
C ALA A 234 -6.72 3.20 3.22
N VAL A 235 -6.63 2.21 2.33
CA VAL A 235 -7.26 2.28 1.00
C VAL A 235 -8.78 2.45 1.13
N ASP A 236 -9.42 1.66 1.99
CA ASP A 236 -10.86 1.74 2.25
C ASP A 236 -11.26 3.11 2.79
N ARG A 237 -10.53 3.61 3.78
CA ARG A 237 -10.80 4.93 4.39
C ARG A 237 -10.62 6.08 3.40
N VAL A 238 -9.60 6.03 2.55
CA VAL A 238 -9.39 7.05 1.50
C VAL A 238 -10.50 7.02 0.46
N LEU A 239 -10.97 5.83 0.09
CA LEU A 239 -12.09 5.65 -0.83
C LEU A 239 -13.38 6.24 -0.23
N GLU A 240 -13.69 5.94 1.03
CA GLU A 240 -14.82 6.52 1.77
C GLU A 240 -14.72 8.04 1.88
N ARG A 241 -13.55 8.59 2.24
CA ARG A 241 -13.33 10.04 2.30
C ARG A 241 -13.52 10.73 0.96
N SER A 242 -13.11 10.08 -0.13
CA SER A 242 -13.35 10.60 -1.48
C SER A 242 -14.84 10.62 -1.81
N ALA A 243 -15.58 9.59 -1.39
CA ALA A 243 -17.03 9.52 -1.55
C ALA A 243 -17.78 10.57 -0.72
N ASP A 244 -17.36 10.84 0.52
CA ASP A 244 -17.90 11.90 1.39
C ASP A 244 -17.77 13.29 0.74
N LEU A 245 -16.70 13.51 -0.04
CA LEU A 245 -16.48 14.73 -0.82
C LEU A 245 -17.23 14.75 -2.16
N GLY A 246 -18.05 13.73 -2.44
CA GLY A 246 -18.91 13.63 -3.62
C GLY A 246 -18.26 12.98 -4.84
N HIS A 247 -17.08 12.37 -4.70
CA HIS A 247 -16.43 11.67 -5.80
C HIS A 247 -16.94 10.23 -5.90
N THR A 248 -17.49 9.86 -7.07
CA THR A 248 -18.16 8.56 -7.28
C THR A 248 -17.43 7.63 -8.23
N ASP A 249 -16.45 8.15 -8.96
CA ASP A 249 -15.59 7.44 -9.89
C ASP A 249 -14.14 7.62 -9.40
N VAL A 250 -13.65 6.69 -8.58
CA VAL A 250 -12.39 6.83 -7.83
C VAL A 250 -11.59 5.53 -7.88
N LEU A 251 -10.27 5.64 -8.04
CA LEU A 251 -9.32 4.56 -7.83
C LEU A 251 -8.27 5.00 -6.81
N VAL A 252 -8.04 4.17 -5.79
CA VAL A 252 -7.07 4.40 -4.72
C VAL A 252 -6.05 3.27 -4.76
N GLU A 253 -4.77 3.61 -4.68
CA GLU A 253 -3.68 2.66 -4.52
C GLU A 253 -2.74 3.13 -3.41
N ILE A 254 -2.36 2.23 -2.50
CA ILE A 254 -1.39 2.47 -1.44
C ILE A 254 -0.50 1.24 -1.32
N GLY A 255 0.76 1.33 -1.74
CA GLY A 255 1.74 0.25 -1.56
C GLY A 255 1.44 -1.07 -2.29
N GLY A 256 0.58 -1.05 -3.31
CA GLY A 256 0.11 -2.22 -4.05
C GLY A 256 -1.28 -2.72 -3.65
N GLU A 257 -1.85 -2.23 -2.55
CA GLU A 257 -3.26 -2.43 -2.20
C GLU A 257 -4.12 -1.43 -2.98
N ILE A 258 -5.18 -1.91 -3.63
CA ILE A 258 -5.98 -1.12 -4.58
C ILE A 258 -7.47 -1.30 -4.30
N ALA A 259 -8.23 -0.21 -4.36
CA ALA A 259 -9.69 -0.27 -4.44
C ALA A 259 -10.22 0.74 -5.45
N ALA A 260 -11.33 0.39 -6.09
CA ALA A 260 -11.95 1.27 -7.07
C ALA A 260 -13.48 1.23 -7.00
N ILE A 261 -14.09 2.38 -7.27
CA ILE A 261 -15.53 2.58 -7.42
C ILE A 261 -15.84 3.32 -8.71
N GLY A 262 -17.02 3.06 -9.27
CA GLY A 262 -17.46 3.70 -10.50
C GLY A 262 -16.67 3.27 -11.73
N LEU A 263 -16.41 4.22 -12.63
CA LEU A 263 -15.85 4.00 -13.96
C LEU A 263 -14.60 4.87 -14.18
N ASN A 264 -13.73 4.41 -15.08
CA ASN A 264 -12.60 5.20 -15.53
C ASN A 264 -13.04 6.36 -16.45
N ARG A 265 -12.07 7.15 -16.93
CA ARG A 265 -12.31 8.30 -17.82
C ARG A 265 -12.89 7.91 -19.18
N GLU A 266 -12.67 6.69 -19.65
CA GLU A 266 -13.32 6.13 -20.84
C GLU A 266 -14.74 5.58 -20.57
N ARG A 267 -15.25 5.76 -19.34
CA ARG A 267 -16.55 5.23 -18.88
C ARG A 267 -16.64 3.71 -18.98
N GLN A 268 -15.52 3.05 -18.75
CA GLN A 268 -15.40 1.60 -18.62
C GLN A 268 -15.12 1.23 -17.16
N PRO A 269 -15.40 -0.03 -16.76
CA PRO A 269 -14.93 -0.54 -15.46
C PRO A 269 -13.43 -0.32 -15.30
N TRP A 270 -13.00 -0.04 -14.07
CA TRP A 270 -11.59 0.09 -13.75
C TRP A 270 -10.85 -1.23 -14.05
N VAL A 271 -9.60 -1.10 -14.53
CA VAL A 271 -8.73 -2.25 -14.81
C VAL A 271 -7.65 -2.32 -13.75
N LEU A 272 -7.65 -3.39 -12.97
CA LEU A 272 -6.64 -3.66 -11.95
C LEU A 272 -5.59 -4.62 -12.51
N ALA A 273 -4.32 -4.40 -12.18
CA ALA A 273 -3.23 -5.25 -12.62
C ALA A 273 -2.70 -6.10 -11.45
N ILE A 274 -2.60 -7.41 -11.66
CA ILE A 274 -1.82 -8.30 -10.80
C ILE A 274 -0.39 -8.34 -11.36
N GLU A 275 0.59 -8.02 -10.53
CA GLU A 275 2.01 -8.03 -10.92
C GLU A 275 2.60 -9.45 -10.92
N ARG A 276 3.57 -9.68 -11.80
CA ARG A 276 4.45 -10.86 -11.71
C ARG A 276 5.43 -10.65 -10.55
N PRO A 277 5.70 -11.70 -9.75
CA PRO A 277 6.57 -11.62 -8.57
C PRO A 277 8.06 -11.66 -8.96
N ILE A 278 8.51 -10.73 -9.80
CA ILE A 278 9.89 -10.65 -10.27
C ILE A 278 10.64 -9.58 -9.46
N PRO A 279 11.70 -9.94 -8.72
CA PRO A 279 12.47 -8.97 -7.93
C PRO A 279 12.98 -7.81 -8.80
N GLY A 280 12.67 -6.57 -8.40
CA GLY A 280 13.16 -5.36 -9.07
C GLY A 280 12.57 -5.06 -10.45
N ALA A 281 11.60 -5.85 -10.93
CA ALA A 281 10.91 -5.62 -12.19
C ALA A 281 9.40 -5.47 -11.97
N ARG A 282 8.76 -4.62 -12.77
CA ARG A 282 7.30 -4.53 -12.85
C ARG A 282 6.86 -5.14 -14.17
N ALA A 283 6.17 -6.27 -14.07
CA ALA A 283 5.55 -6.92 -15.22
C ALA A 283 4.13 -7.33 -14.83
N VAL A 284 3.19 -7.20 -15.75
CA VAL A 284 1.80 -7.58 -15.50
C VAL A 284 1.63 -9.07 -15.73
N GLN A 285 1.05 -9.78 -14.75
CA GLN A 285 0.60 -11.15 -14.88
C GLN A 285 -0.83 -11.19 -15.43
N ARG A 286 -1.73 -10.42 -14.82
CA ARG A 286 -3.17 -10.42 -15.16
C ARG A 286 -3.74 -9.02 -15.13
N LEU A 287 -4.70 -8.76 -16.02
CA LEU A 287 -5.55 -7.57 -15.98
C LEU A 287 -6.96 -8.01 -15.60
N LEU A 288 -7.57 -7.31 -14.66
CA LEU A 288 -8.89 -7.60 -14.12
C LEU A 288 -9.81 -6.42 -14.38
N ARG A 289 -10.92 -6.63 -15.10
CA ARG A 289 -11.97 -5.62 -15.22
C ARG A 289 -12.93 -5.80 -14.05
N VAL A 290 -12.91 -4.87 -13.11
CA VAL A 290 -13.72 -5.00 -11.90
C VAL A 290 -14.97 -4.14 -11.99
N THR A 291 -16.13 -4.76 -11.79
CA THR A 291 -17.40 -4.05 -11.60
C THR A 291 -17.67 -3.87 -10.11
N SER A 292 -17.49 -2.62 -9.65
CA SER A 292 -17.70 -2.00 -8.32
C SER A 292 -18.57 -2.71 -7.26
N PRO A 293 -18.27 -2.53 -5.95
CA PRO A 293 -16.95 -2.20 -5.39
C PRO A 293 -16.10 -3.47 -5.30
N VAL A 294 -14.85 -3.36 -5.75
CA VAL A 294 -13.88 -4.45 -5.65
C VAL A 294 -12.55 -3.86 -5.23
N ALA A 295 -12.00 -4.45 -4.18
CA ALA A 295 -10.64 -4.21 -3.76
C ALA A 295 -9.75 -5.40 -4.11
N LEU A 296 -8.46 -5.13 -4.32
CA LEU A 296 -7.42 -6.09 -4.63
C LEU A 296 -6.23 -5.81 -3.70
N ALA A 297 -5.83 -6.82 -2.94
CA ALA A 297 -4.57 -6.80 -2.21
C ALA A 297 -3.69 -7.97 -2.65
N THR A 298 -2.37 -7.77 -2.63
CA THR A 298 -1.41 -8.80 -3.04
C THR A 298 -0.30 -8.92 -2.02
N SER A 299 -0.19 -10.10 -1.40
CA SER A 299 0.92 -10.45 -0.53
C SER A 299 1.93 -11.27 -1.34
N GLY A 300 3.23 -10.97 -1.23
CA GLY A 300 4.24 -11.62 -2.07
C GLY A 300 5.65 -11.62 -1.50
N ASP A 301 6.43 -12.61 -1.89
CA ASP A 301 7.73 -12.90 -1.28
C ASP A 301 8.92 -12.16 -1.92
N TYR A 302 8.67 -11.50 -3.06
CA TYR A 302 9.68 -10.99 -4.00
C TYR A 302 10.21 -9.59 -3.68
N ARG A 303 9.53 -8.84 -2.79
CA ARG A 303 9.93 -7.47 -2.40
C ARG A 303 10.84 -7.45 -1.17
N ASN A 304 10.50 -8.25 -0.15
CA ASN A 304 11.17 -8.22 1.16
C ASN A 304 11.72 -9.61 1.54
N PHE A 305 12.98 -9.84 1.21
CA PHE A 305 13.73 -11.05 1.59
C PHE A 305 15.19 -10.74 1.96
N TYR A 306 15.90 -11.73 2.46
CA TYR A 306 17.36 -11.75 2.55
C TYR A 306 17.88 -13.17 2.31
N ILE A 307 19.19 -13.28 2.05
CA ILE A 307 19.86 -14.56 1.86
C ILE A 307 20.90 -14.74 2.98
N VAL A 308 20.78 -15.85 3.71
CA VAL A 308 21.79 -16.29 4.69
C VAL A 308 22.20 -17.70 4.31
N GLU A 309 23.52 -17.93 4.19
CA GLU A 309 24.09 -19.25 3.85
C GLU A 309 23.50 -19.87 2.57
N GLY A 310 23.20 -19.03 1.56
CA GLY A 310 22.63 -19.47 0.28
C GLY A 310 21.13 -19.79 0.32
N ARG A 311 20.47 -19.69 1.49
CA ARG A 311 19.02 -19.86 1.64
C ARG A 311 18.30 -18.52 1.70
N ARG A 312 17.20 -18.40 0.94
CA ARG A 312 16.31 -17.24 0.93
C ARG A 312 15.36 -17.29 2.13
N TYR A 313 15.20 -16.17 2.82
CA TYR A 313 14.25 -15.97 3.91
C TYR A 313 13.35 -14.78 3.56
N THR A 314 12.04 -14.99 3.62
CA THR A 314 11.02 -14.01 3.27
C THR A 314 10.41 -13.42 4.54
N HIS A 315 9.83 -12.22 4.44
CA HIS A 315 9.22 -11.54 5.58
C HIS A 315 7.92 -12.19 6.08
N THR A 316 7.30 -13.08 5.29
CA THR A 316 6.11 -13.82 5.68
C THR A 316 6.50 -14.95 6.63
N LEU A 317 5.99 -14.89 7.86
CA LEU A 317 6.21 -15.91 8.89
C LEU A 317 4.96 -16.79 9.02
N ASP A 318 5.16 -18.09 9.26
CA ASP A 318 4.09 -18.94 9.79
C ASP A 318 4.09 -18.78 11.33
N PRO A 319 3.05 -18.16 11.93
CA PRO A 319 2.99 -17.92 13.38
C PRO A 319 3.00 -19.23 14.19
N ARG A 320 2.50 -20.33 13.62
CA ARG A 320 2.39 -21.64 14.28
C ARG A 320 3.79 -22.22 14.52
N SER A 321 4.67 -22.10 13.53
CA SER A 321 6.06 -22.55 13.62
C SER A 321 6.99 -21.49 14.23
N GLY A 322 6.64 -20.21 14.07
CA GLY A 322 7.45 -19.06 14.42
C GLY A 322 8.60 -18.79 13.45
N ARG A 323 8.55 -19.34 12.23
CA ARG A 323 9.62 -19.25 11.21
C ARG A 323 9.09 -18.67 9.89
N PRO A 324 9.97 -18.13 9.04
CA PRO A 324 9.65 -17.82 7.65
C PRO A 324 9.06 -19.03 6.94
N VAL A 325 8.08 -18.77 6.07
CA VAL A 325 7.48 -19.80 5.23
C VAL A 325 8.53 -20.49 4.34
N SER A 326 8.27 -21.74 3.98
CA SER A 326 9.23 -22.59 3.22
C SER A 326 8.64 -23.30 2.01
N HIS A 327 7.43 -22.90 1.59
CA HIS A 327 6.76 -23.39 0.40
C HIS A 327 7.11 -22.53 -0.84
N ASP A 328 6.66 -22.97 -2.01
CA ASP A 328 7.00 -22.33 -3.30
C ASP A 328 6.02 -21.23 -3.74
N GLY A 329 5.03 -20.88 -2.92
CA GLY A 329 4.13 -19.75 -3.17
C GLY A 329 4.87 -18.41 -3.28
N ALA A 330 4.84 -17.81 -4.47
CA ALA A 330 5.51 -16.54 -4.80
C ALA A 330 4.67 -15.32 -4.42
N SER A 331 3.37 -15.37 -4.68
CA SER A 331 2.41 -14.34 -4.26
C SER A 331 0.98 -14.85 -4.23
N VAL A 332 0.14 -14.21 -3.43
CA VAL A 332 -1.31 -14.40 -3.41
C VAL A 332 -1.99 -13.05 -3.57
N SER A 333 -2.90 -12.97 -4.55
CA SER A 333 -3.76 -11.82 -4.78
C SER A 333 -5.19 -12.17 -4.40
N VAL A 334 -5.85 -11.35 -3.59
CA VAL A 334 -7.23 -11.56 -3.13
C VAL A 334 -8.11 -10.41 -3.60
N LEU A 335 -9.27 -10.75 -4.17
CA LEU A 335 -10.36 -9.82 -4.45
C LEU A 335 -11.40 -9.91 -3.34
N ALA A 336 -11.84 -8.77 -2.83
CA ALA A 336 -12.90 -8.70 -1.81
C ALA A 336 -13.72 -7.40 -1.93
N GLU A 337 -14.80 -7.31 -1.16
CA GLU A 337 -15.65 -6.11 -1.12
C GLU A 337 -14.91 -4.88 -0.55
N ASN A 338 -13.96 -5.10 0.35
CA ASN A 338 -13.10 -4.08 0.93
C ASN A 338 -11.64 -4.56 0.99
N CYS A 339 -10.72 -3.60 0.98
CA CYS A 339 -9.30 -3.82 0.80
C CYS A 339 -8.64 -4.34 2.09
N ALA A 340 -9.09 -3.94 3.27
CA ALA A 340 -8.62 -4.49 4.54
C ALA A 340 -8.82 -6.01 4.61
N THR A 341 -9.98 -6.51 4.17
CA THR A 341 -10.28 -7.94 4.12
C THR A 341 -9.38 -8.65 3.10
N ALA A 342 -9.19 -8.06 1.92
CA ALA A 342 -8.29 -8.60 0.91
C ALA A 342 -6.84 -8.70 1.42
N ASP A 343 -6.34 -7.67 2.10
CA ASP A 343 -4.96 -7.57 2.60
C ASP A 343 -4.68 -8.63 3.69
N ALA A 344 -5.61 -8.74 4.66
CA ALA A 344 -5.55 -9.74 5.70
C ALA A 344 -5.54 -11.17 5.14
N TRP A 345 -6.47 -11.47 4.21
CA TRP A 345 -6.56 -12.80 3.60
C TRP A 345 -5.41 -13.11 2.65
N ALA A 346 -4.93 -12.14 1.86
CA ALA A 346 -3.76 -12.36 1.00
C ALA A 346 -2.54 -12.78 1.84
N THR A 347 -2.35 -12.16 3.00
CA THR A 347 -1.30 -12.53 3.94
C THR A 347 -1.54 -13.90 4.59
N ALA A 348 -2.76 -14.19 5.03
CA ALA A 348 -3.14 -15.47 5.62
C ALA A 348 -2.89 -16.64 4.65
N LEU A 349 -3.37 -16.50 3.42
CA LEU A 349 -3.27 -17.51 2.37
C LEU A 349 -1.83 -17.70 1.90
N LEU A 350 -1.05 -16.62 1.82
CA LEU A 350 0.39 -16.72 1.55
C LEU A 350 1.12 -17.44 2.69
N ALA A 351 0.74 -17.25 3.96
CA ALA A 351 1.36 -17.94 5.08
C ALA A 351 1.07 -19.46 5.10
N LEU A 352 -0.11 -19.86 4.63
CA LEU A 352 -0.51 -21.26 4.46
C LEU A 352 0.19 -21.94 3.27
N GLY A 353 0.52 -21.18 2.25
CA GLY A 353 1.10 -21.69 1.00
C GLY A 353 0.04 -22.16 -0.01
N PRO A 354 0.48 -22.59 -1.20
CA PRO A 354 -0.39 -22.75 -2.36
C PRO A 354 -1.37 -23.93 -2.29
N ASP A 355 -1.11 -24.93 -1.46
CA ASP A 355 -2.01 -26.09 -1.31
C ASP A 355 -3.03 -25.88 -0.19
N GLU A 356 -2.56 -25.70 1.06
CA GLU A 356 -3.43 -25.45 2.23
C GLU A 356 -4.21 -24.14 2.07
N GLY A 357 -3.56 -23.09 1.56
CA GLY A 357 -4.20 -21.80 1.30
C GLY A 357 -5.26 -21.88 0.20
N HIS A 358 -4.98 -22.54 -0.92
CA HIS A 358 -5.98 -22.69 -1.98
C HIS A 358 -7.21 -23.48 -1.50
N ALA A 359 -6.99 -24.59 -0.79
CA ALA A 359 -8.08 -25.39 -0.24
C ALA A 359 -8.96 -24.59 0.74
N LEU A 360 -8.34 -23.82 1.65
CA LEU A 360 -9.09 -22.96 2.57
C LEU A 360 -9.83 -21.84 1.83
N ALA A 361 -9.22 -21.24 0.81
CA ALA A 361 -9.85 -20.20 0.02
C ALA A 361 -11.09 -20.72 -0.73
N GLU A 362 -11.04 -21.94 -1.26
CA GLU A 362 -12.23 -22.61 -1.83
C GLU A 362 -13.30 -22.89 -0.78
N GLU A 363 -12.92 -23.40 0.40
CA GLU A 363 -13.86 -23.69 1.49
C GLU A 363 -14.63 -22.43 1.94
N LEU A 364 -13.92 -21.30 2.03
CA LEU A 364 -14.47 -20.02 2.48
C LEU A 364 -15.09 -19.19 1.33
N GLY A 365 -14.99 -19.66 0.08
CA GLY A 365 -15.47 -18.92 -1.09
C GLY A 365 -14.71 -17.62 -1.37
N LEU A 366 -13.43 -17.55 -0.99
CA LEU A 366 -12.56 -16.40 -1.22
C LEU A 366 -12.10 -16.35 -2.68
N ALA A 367 -12.17 -15.18 -3.30
CA ALA A 367 -11.65 -14.95 -4.64
C ALA A 367 -10.13 -14.70 -4.58
N ALA A 368 -9.34 -15.74 -4.82
CA ALA A 368 -7.89 -15.69 -4.72
C ALA A 368 -7.18 -16.24 -5.98
N LEU A 369 -6.04 -15.63 -6.30
CA LEU A 369 -5.10 -16.09 -7.31
C LEU A 369 -3.74 -16.30 -6.65
N PHE A 370 -3.20 -17.51 -6.80
CA PHE A 370 -1.89 -17.91 -6.33
C PHE A 370 -0.94 -17.95 -7.51
N LEU A 371 0.24 -17.33 -7.34
CA LEU A 371 1.39 -17.53 -8.20
C LEU A 371 2.41 -18.36 -7.46
N ILE A 372 2.85 -19.45 -8.08
CA ILE A 372 3.71 -20.46 -7.48
C ILE A 372 4.99 -20.51 -8.30
N HIS A 373 6.16 -20.46 -7.67
CA HIS A 373 7.42 -20.63 -8.38
C HIS A 373 7.47 -22.00 -9.06
N GLY A 374 7.85 -22.03 -10.33
CA GLY A 374 8.00 -23.29 -11.06
C GLY A 374 9.24 -24.08 -10.64
N ASP A 375 9.19 -25.40 -10.84
CA ASP A 375 10.35 -26.29 -10.65
C ASP A 375 11.44 -26.00 -11.72
N GLY A 376 12.49 -25.26 -11.37
CA GLY A 376 13.65 -25.04 -12.24
C GLY A 376 14.53 -23.84 -11.87
N ASP A 377 15.64 -23.66 -12.60
CA ASP A 377 16.57 -22.52 -12.43
C ASP A 377 15.96 -21.17 -12.91
N ASP A 378 14.82 -21.21 -13.60
CA ASP A 378 14.12 -20.01 -14.06
C ASP A 378 13.17 -19.47 -12.99
N VAL A 379 13.72 -18.60 -12.13
CA VAL A 379 12.99 -17.87 -11.08
C VAL A 379 11.84 -16.99 -11.60
N THR A 380 11.70 -16.83 -12.93
CA THR A 380 10.60 -16.07 -13.54
C THR A 380 9.40 -16.92 -13.93
N ALA A 381 9.57 -18.25 -14.00
CA ALA A 381 8.47 -19.17 -14.27
C ALA A 381 7.54 -19.23 -13.05
N VAL A 382 6.26 -18.94 -13.26
CA VAL A 382 5.22 -19.08 -12.26
C VAL A 382 4.05 -19.90 -12.79
N GLU A 383 3.57 -20.84 -11.99
CA GLU A 383 2.27 -21.50 -12.18
C GLU A 383 1.19 -20.62 -11.56
N GLU A 384 0.07 -20.45 -12.28
CA GLU A 384 -1.10 -19.73 -11.80
C GLU A 384 -2.16 -20.74 -11.33
N ARG A 385 -2.69 -20.53 -10.12
CA ARG A 385 -3.80 -21.30 -9.57
C ARG A 385 -4.85 -20.34 -9.01
N THR A 386 -6.05 -20.36 -9.57
CA THR A 386 -7.19 -19.52 -9.16
C THR A 386 -8.21 -20.30 -8.35
N THR A 387 -9.00 -19.61 -7.54
CA THR A 387 -10.18 -20.19 -6.92
C THR A 387 -11.41 -20.03 -7.80
N THR A 388 -12.43 -20.87 -7.57
CA THR A 388 -13.74 -20.77 -8.25
C THR A 388 -14.32 -19.36 -8.16
N ALA A 389 -14.27 -18.76 -6.97
CA ALA A 389 -14.78 -17.40 -6.74
C ALA A 389 -13.98 -16.34 -7.51
N PHE A 390 -12.67 -16.53 -7.69
CA PHE A 390 -11.85 -15.62 -8.49
C PHE A 390 -12.25 -15.65 -9.96
N ASP A 391 -12.43 -16.84 -10.53
CA ASP A 391 -12.80 -16.98 -11.95
C ASP A 391 -14.19 -16.41 -12.27
N LEU A 392 -15.09 -16.35 -11.28
CA LEU A 392 -16.40 -15.71 -11.41
C LEU A 392 -16.35 -14.18 -11.39
N LEU A 393 -15.35 -13.59 -10.73
CA LEU A 393 -15.20 -12.13 -10.61
C LEU A 393 -14.20 -11.55 -11.62
N ALA A 394 -13.26 -12.35 -12.10
CA ALA A 394 -12.20 -11.95 -13.01
C ALA A 394 -12.62 -12.17 -14.47
N HIS A 395 -13.11 -11.11 -15.12
CA HIS A 395 -13.45 -11.10 -16.55
C HIS A 395 -12.64 -10.09 -17.39
#